data_AF-A0A659PNS5-F1
#
_entry.id   AF-A0A659PNS5-F1
#
_cell.length_a   1.000
_cell.length_b   1.000
_cell.length_c   1.000
_cell.angle_alpha   90.00
_cell.angle_beta   90.00
_cell.angle_gamma   90.00
#
_symmetry.space_group_name_H-M   'P 1'
#
loop_
_entity.id
_entity.type
_entity.pdbx_description
1 polymer ?
#
loop_
_entity_poly.entity_id
_entity_poly.type
_entity_poly.pdbx_seq_one_letter_code
_entity_poly.pdbx_strand_id
1 'polypeptide(L)'
;MTQHTQTPSMPSPLWQYWRGLSGWNFYFLVKFGLLWAGYLNFHPLLNLVFMAFLLMPIPKYRLHRLRHWIAIPVGFALFWHDTWLPGPQSIMSQGTQVAEFSSGYLLDLIARFINWQMIGAIFVLLVAWLFLSQWIRVKVIVVAILLWLIGLQLTA
;
A
#
# COMPACT_ATOMS: atom_id res chain seq x y z
N MET A 1 -10.90 60.32 -4.69
CA MET A 1 -10.27 59.11 -4.14
C MET A 1 -11.15 57.92 -4.51
N THR A 2 -10.78 57.16 -5.55
CA THR A 2 -11.51 55.97 -6.01
C THR A 2 -11.04 54.76 -5.22
N GLN A 3 -11.92 54.17 -4.41
CA GLN A 3 -11.66 52.95 -3.65
C GLN A 3 -11.62 51.76 -4.62
N HIS A 4 -10.45 51.15 -4.80
CA HIS A 4 -10.33 49.87 -5.51
C HIS A 4 -10.77 48.75 -4.58
N THR A 5 -11.98 48.23 -4.77
CA THR A 5 -12.43 47.01 -4.12
C THR A 5 -11.63 45.83 -4.69
N GLN A 6 -10.58 45.40 -3.99
CA GLN A 6 -9.87 44.17 -4.31
C GLN A 6 -10.77 42.98 -3.94
N THR A 7 -11.43 42.40 -4.93
CA THR A 7 -12.08 41.09 -4.78
C THR A 7 -10.99 40.05 -4.50
N PRO A 8 -10.99 39.35 -3.36
CA PRO A 8 -9.99 38.31 -3.11
C PRO A 8 -10.19 37.20 -4.14
N SER A 9 -9.18 36.95 -4.96
CA SER A 9 -9.12 35.81 -5.86
C SER A 9 -9.20 34.54 -5.00
N MET A 10 -10.35 33.87 -5.02
CA MET A 10 -10.51 32.60 -4.32
C MET A 10 -9.48 31.60 -4.88
N PRO A 11 -8.55 31.06 -4.08
CA PRO A 11 -7.59 30.09 -4.56
C PRO A 11 -8.36 28.87 -5.08
N SER A 12 -7.92 28.34 -6.23
CA SER A 12 -8.61 27.23 -6.88
C SER A 12 -8.73 26.03 -5.91
N PRO A 13 -9.95 25.53 -5.65
CA PRO A 13 -10.20 24.55 -4.57
C PRO A 13 -9.64 23.16 -4.89
N LEU A 14 -9.16 22.94 -6.12
CA LEU A 14 -8.67 21.64 -6.58
C LEU A 14 -7.48 21.14 -5.78
N TRP A 15 -6.58 22.04 -5.35
CA TRP A 15 -5.40 21.69 -4.56
C TRP A 15 -5.74 21.23 -3.13
N GLN A 16 -6.86 21.69 -2.57
CA GLN A 16 -7.33 21.29 -1.23
C GLN A 16 -7.89 19.85 -1.22
N TYR A 17 -8.28 19.31 -2.39
CA TYR A 17 -8.80 17.94 -2.51
C TYR A 17 -7.70 16.88 -2.64
N TRP A 18 -6.43 17.29 -2.78
CA TRP A 18 -5.28 16.40 -2.68
C TRP A 18 -5.04 16.01 -1.23
N ARG A 19 -5.97 15.19 -0.71
CA ARG A 19 -5.82 14.57 0.61
C ARG A 19 -4.74 13.51 0.53
N GLY A 20 -3.92 13.47 1.58
CA GLY A 20 -2.81 12.56 1.63
C GLY A 20 -3.19 11.08 1.51
N LEU A 21 -2.27 10.28 0.95
CA LEU A 21 -2.28 8.81 0.93
C LEU A 21 -2.52 8.14 2.31
N SER A 22 -2.58 8.88 3.43
CA SER A 22 -2.86 8.37 4.77
C SER A 22 -2.00 7.13 5.12
N GLY A 23 -2.60 6.09 5.71
CA GLY A 23 -1.96 4.81 6.05
C GLY A 23 -1.47 3.97 4.85
N TRP A 24 -1.84 4.30 3.60
CA TRP A 24 -1.32 3.59 2.43
C TRP A 24 0.18 3.78 2.21
N ASN A 25 0.78 4.84 2.79
CA ASN A 25 2.24 4.98 2.76
C ASN A 25 2.91 3.81 3.47
N PHE A 26 2.37 3.42 4.61
CA PHE A 26 2.89 2.30 5.39
C PHE A 26 2.77 0.99 4.60
N TYR A 27 1.66 0.78 3.89
CA TYR A 27 1.49 -0.37 3.00
C TYR A 27 2.62 -0.48 1.95
N PHE A 28 2.97 0.61 1.27
CA PHE A 28 4.08 0.59 0.31
C PHE A 28 5.44 0.39 0.98
N LEU A 29 5.67 1.00 2.15
CA LEU A 29 6.91 0.79 2.92
C LEU A 29 7.07 -0.68 3.32
N VAL A 30 6.01 -1.32 3.79
CA VAL A 30 6.00 -2.76 4.11
C VAL A 30 6.33 -3.57 2.86
N LYS A 31 5.72 -3.26 1.71
CA LYS A 31 6.07 -3.91 0.44
C LYS A 31 7.53 -3.73 0.07
N PHE A 32 8.10 -2.55 0.23
CA PHE A 32 9.53 -2.34 -0.06
C PHE A 32 10.43 -3.10 0.89
N GLY A 33 10.10 -3.15 2.20
CA GLY A 33 10.83 -3.95 3.16
C GLY A 33 10.78 -5.44 2.82
N LEU A 34 9.63 -5.94 2.40
CA LEU A 34 9.46 -7.34 1.96
C LEU A 34 10.16 -7.64 0.64
N LEU A 35 10.12 -6.71 -0.32
CA LEU A 35 10.87 -6.80 -1.58
C LEU A 35 12.38 -6.87 -1.29
N TRP A 36 12.88 -6.00 -0.40
CA TRP A 36 14.29 -5.99 -0.01
C TRP A 36 14.71 -7.30 0.68
N ALA A 37 13.81 -7.89 1.46
CA ALA A 37 14.03 -9.20 2.09
C ALA A 37 13.81 -10.40 1.12
N GLY A 38 13.46 -10.15 -0.15
CA GLY A 38 13.26 -11.19 -1.17
C GLY A 38 11.92 -11.92 -1.11
N TYR A 39 10.96 -11.45 -0.31
CA TYR A 39 9.64 -12.09 -0.15
C TYR A 39 8.62 -11.73 -1.24
N LEU A 40 8.92 -10.77 -2.12
CA LEU A 40 7.97 -10.31 -3.16
C LEU A 40 8.61 -10.36 -4.55
N ASN A 41 7.83 -10.82 -5.53
CA ASN A 41 8.06 -10.57 -6.94
C ASN A 41 7.30 -9.29 -7.33
N PHE A 42 7.93 -8.16 -7.07
CA PHE A 42 7.25 -6.87 -7.09
C PHE A 42 6.96 -6.39 -8.52
N HIS A 43 5.72 -5.91 -8.74
CA HIS A 43 5.28 -5.30 -10.00
C HIS A 43 5.10 -3.77 -9.85
N PRO A 44 6.14 -2.95 -10.06
CA PRO A 44 6.13 -1.49 -9.99
C PRO A 44 5.01 -0.83 -10.77
N LEU A 45 4.74 -1.28 -12.01
CA LEU A 45 3.72 -0.66 -12.85
C LEU A 45 2.32 -0.78 -12.22
N LEU A 46 1.93 -1.98 -11.78
CA LEU A 46 0.63 -2.20 -11.13
C LEU A 46 0.53 -1.44 -9.79
N ASN A 47 1.61 -1.41 -9.02
CA ASN A 47 1.69 -0.65 -7.78
C ASN A 47 1.63 0.87 -8.01
N LEU A 48 2.18 1.37 -9.11
CA LEU A 48 2.10 2.77 -9.51
C LEU A 48 0.70 3.15 -9.98
N VAL A 49 0.03 2.29 -10.76
CA VAL A 49 -1.39 2.47 -11.13
C VAL A 49 -2.27 2.52 -9.89
N PHE A 50 -2.05 1.61 -8.93
CA PHE A 50 -2.76 1.63 -7.66
C PHE A 50 -2.47 2.91 -6.85
N MET A 51 -1.22 3.36 -6.81
CA MET A 51 -0.85 4.62 -6.16
C MET A 51 -1.50 5.82 -6.82
N ALA A 52 -1.56 5.87 -8.15
CA ALA A 52 -2.23 6.93 -8.91
C ALA A 52 -3.73 6.97 -8.59
N PHE A 53 -4.39 5.80 -8.52
CA PHE A 53 -5.77 5.67 -8.07
C PHE A 53 -5.99 6.22 -6.65
N LEU A 54 -5.05 5.95 -5.73
CA LEU A 54 -5.10 6.47 -4.35
C LEU A 54 -4.86 7.98 -4.26
N LEU A 55 -4.01 8.53 -5.12
CA LEU A 55 -3.67 9.96 -5.17
C LEU A 55 -4.73 10.80 -5.88
N MET A 56 -5.59 10.19 -6.69
CA MET A 56 -6.64 10.90 -7.43
C MET A 56 -7.46 11.80 -6.49
N PRO A 57 -7.51 13.13 -6.74
CA PRO A 57 -8.20 14.07 -5.89
C PRO A 57 -9.72 13.93 -6.07
N ILE A 58 -10.43 13.54 -5.01
CA ILE A 58 -11.88 13.37 -5.04
C ILE A 58 -12.53 14.38 -4.06
N PRO A 59 -13.33 15.34 -4.55
CA PRO A 59 -13.87 16.41 -3.72
C PRO A 59 -14.95 15.94 -2.72
N LYS A 60 -15.74 14.93 -3.08
CA LYS A 60 -16.84 14.43 -2.22
C LYS A 60 -16.32 13.52 -1.11
N TYR A 61 -16.65 13.85 0.15
CA TYR A 61 -16.26 13.07 1.33
C TYR A 61 -16.74 11.60 1.30
N ARG A 62 -17.95 11.34 0.78
CA ARG A 62 -18.48 9.96 0.64
C ARG A 62 -17.68 9.11 -0.36
N LEU A 63 -17.31 9.69 -1.51
CA LEU A 63 -16.50 8.98 -2.51
C LEU A 63 -15.09 8.71 -2.00
N HIS A 64 -14.54 9.61 -1.17
CA HIS A 64 -13.26 9.36 -0.51
C HIS A 64 -13.31 8.14 0.42
N ARG A 65 -14.39 7.96 1.17
CA ARG A 65 -14.57 6.77 2.02
C ARG A 65 -14.75 5.50 1.16
N LEU A 66 -15.59 5.57 0.12
CA LEU A 66 -15.78 4.47 -0.83
C LEU A 66 -14.47 4.05 -1.49
N ARG A 67 -13.60 5.00 -1.84
CA ARG A 67 -12.26 4.71 -2.37
C ARG A 67 -11.45 3.83 -1.42
N HIS A 68 -11.48 4.09 -0.12
CA HIS A 68 -10.74 3.27 0.85
C HIS A 68 -11.36 1.87 0.98
N TRP A 69 -12.69 1.78 0.96
CA TRP A 69 -13.39 0.49 0.95
C TRP A 69 -13.07 -0.37 -0.26
N ILE A 70 -12.89 0.23 -1.44
CA ILE A 70 -12.47 -0.49 -2.66
C ILE A 70 -10.95 -0.72 -2.65
N ALA A 71 -10.18 0.23 -2.16
CA ALA A 71 -8.74 0.13 -2.13
C ALA A 71 -8.25 -0.97 -1.19
N ILE A 72 -8.94 -1.26 -0.09
CA ILE A 72 -8.61 -2.37 0.81
C ILE A 72 -8.55 -3.72 0.07
N PRO A 73 -9.64 -4.20 -0.57
CA PRO A 73 -9.60 -5.47 -1.30
C PRO A 73 -8.66 -5.42 -2.50
N VAL A 74 -8.59 -4.30 -3.23
CA VAL A 74 -7.65 -4.16 -4.36
C VAL A 74 -6.19 -4.21 -3.89
N GLY A 75 -5.87 -3.52 -2.80
CA GLY A 75 -4.54 -3.53 -2.20
C GLY A 75 -4.15 -4.90 -1.68
N PHE A 76 -5.10 -5.62 -1.05
CA PHE A 76 -4.86 -7.00 -0.63
C PHE A 76 -4.64 -7.93 -1.84
N ALA A 77 -5.48 -7.83 -2.87
CA ALA A 77 -5.33 -8.63 -4.09
C ALA A 77 -3.98 -8.34 -4.79
N LEU A 78 -3.58 -7.08 -4.86
CA LEU A 78 -2.30 -6.68 -5.43
C LEU A 78 -1.12 -7.15 -4.59
N PHE A 79 -1.24 -7.11 -3.26
CA PHE A 79 -0.24 -7.67 -2.35
C PHE A 79 -0.11 -9.19 -2.53
N TRP A 80 -1.23 -9.91 -2.62
CA TRP A 80 -1.24 -11.34 -2.90
C TRP A 80 -0.57 -11.66 -4.24
N HIS A 81 -0.89 -10.88 -5.28
CA HIS A 81 -0.29 -11.02 -6.61
C HIS A 81 1.22 -10.77 -6.63
N ASP A 82 1.71 -9.80 -5.84
CA ASP A 82 3.16 -9.56 -5.69
C ASP A 82 3.86 -10.64 -4.85
N THR A 83 3.10 -11.47 -4.12
CA THR A 83 3.65 -12.54 -3.30
C THR A 83 3.67 -13.85 -4.09
N TRP A 84 4.61 -14.72 -3.77
CA TRP A 84 4.76 -16.09 -4.29
C TRP A 84 3.66 -17.05 -3.80
N LEU A 85 2.55 -16.54 -3.29
CA LEU A 85 1.52 -17.37 -2.66
C LEU A 85 0.75 -18.17 -3.72
N PRO A 86 0.44 -19.46 -3.43
CA PRO A 86 -0.36 -20.28 -4.32
C PRO A 86 -1.70 -19.62 -4.64
N GLY A 87 -2.10 -19.65 -5.91
CA GLY A 87 -3.36 -19.06 -6.36
C GLY A 87 -4.57 -19.71 -5.68
N PRO A 88 -5.71 -19.01 -5.51
CA PRO A 88 -6.89 -19.56 -4.84
C PRO A 88 -7.38 -20.90 -5.42
N GLN A 89 -7.21 -21.09 -6.74
CA GLN A 89 -7.57 -22.36 -7.38
C GLN A 89 -6.71 -23.53 -6.91
N SER A 90 -5.43 -23.31 -6.65
CA SER A 90 -4.52 -24.36 -6.15
C SER A 90 -4.79 -24.74 -4.69
N ILE A 91 -5.28 -23.78 -3.90
CA ILE A 91 -5.75 -24.03 -2.52
C ILE A 91 -7.07 -24.80 -2.55
N MET A 92 -7.97 -24.51 -3.49
CA MET A 92 -9.24 -25.25 -3.63
C MET A 92 -9.04 -26.67 -4.18
N SER A 93 -8.13 -26.87 -5.14
CA SER A 93 -7.86 -28.19 -5.71
C SER A 93 -7.10 -29.12 -4.74
N GLN A 94 -6.28 -28.56 -3.85
CA GLN A 94 -5.64 -29.28 -2.74
C GLN A 94 -6.45 -29.17 -1.43
N GLY A 95 -7.57 -28.45 -1.45
CA GLY A 95 -8.34 -28.08 -0.27
C GLY A 95 -9.00 -29.25 0.44
N THR A 96 -9.30 -30.32 -0.30
CA THR A 96 -9.81 -31.57 0.27
C THR A 96 -8.77 -32.24 1.19
N GLN A 97 -7.47 -32.11 0.91
CA GLN A 97 -6.39 -32.60 1.79
C GLN A 97 -6.12 -31.65 2.97
N VAL A 98 -6.40 -30.35 2.79
CA VAL A 98 -6.29 -29.33 3.86
C VAL A 98 -7.44 -29.44 4.86
N ALA A 99 -8.62 -29.89 4.44
CA ALA A 99 -9.78 -30.12 5.30
C ALA A 99 -9.60 -31.30 6.27
N GLU A 100 -8.64 -32.19 6.01
CA GLU A 100 -8.27 -33.29 6.89
C GLU A 100 -7.23 -32.89 7.96
N PHE A 101 -6.71 -31.66 7.91
CA PHE A 101 -5.75 -31.18 8.90
C PHE A 101 -6.40 -30.99 10.27
N SER A 102 -5.80 -31.61 11.29
CA SER A 102 -6.14 -31.35 12.69
C SER A 102 -5.94 -29.87 13.04
N SER A 103 -6.83 -29.32 13.87
CA SER A 103 -6.74 -27.93 14.35
C SER A 103 -5.39 -27.62 15.02
N GLY A 104 -4.79 -28.59 15.72
CA GLY A 104 -3.46 -28.45 16.31
C GLY A 104 -2.34 -28.32 15.27
N TYR A 105 -2.45 -29.04 14.15
CA TYR A 105 -1.48 -28.95 13.06
C TYR A 105 -1.63 -27.63 12.27
N LEU A 106 -2.87 -27.15 12.08
CA LEU A 106 -3.10 -25.83 11.49
C LEU A 106 -2.47 -24.71 12.32
N LEU A 107 -2.56 -24.79 13.65
CA LEU A 107 -1.91 -23.83 14.56
C LEU A 107 -0.38 -23.91 14.47
N ASP A 108 0.19 -25.11 14.41
CA ASP A 108 1.64 -25.29 14.24
C ASP A 108 2.13 -24.77 12.89
N LEU A 109 1.37 -25.00 11.80
CA LEU A 109 1.66 -24.40 10.49
C LEU A 109 1.63 -22.88 10.52
N ILE A 110 0.60 -22.27 11.12
CA ILE A 110 0.50 -20.81 11.25
C ILE A 110 1.67 -20.26 12.09
N ALA A 111 1.99 -20.92 13.20
CA ALA A 111 3.08 -20.52 14.08
C ALA A 111 4.45 -20.59 13.39
N ARG A 112 4.67 -21.58 12.52
CA ARG A 112 5.91 -21.72 11.73
C ARG A 112 5.96 -20.78 10.53
N PHE A 113 4.81 -20.44 9.96
CA PHE A 113 4.70 -19.49 8.86
C PHE A 113 4.99 -18.05 9.33
N ILE A 114 4.57 -17.71 10.55
CA ILE A 114 4.81 -16.40 11.14
C ILE A 114 6.22 -16.30 11.70
N ASN A 115 7.09 -15.54 11.03
CA ASN A 115 8.39 -15.19 11.57
C ASN A 115 8.29 -14.00 12.55
N TRP A 116 8.61 -14.21 13.83
CA TRP A 116 8.64 -13.15 14.86
C TRP A 116 9.61 -12.00 14.55
N GLN A 117 10.72 -12.28 13.87
CA GLN A 117 11.66 -11.24 13.41
C GLN A 117 10.99 -10.34 12.37
N MET A 118 10.17 -10.91 11.48
CA MET A 118 9.41 -10.13 10.49
C MET A 118 8.36 -9.25 11.17
N ILE A 119 7.65 -9.76 12.17
CA ILE A 119 6.72 -8.96 12.98
C ILE A 119 7.47 -7.81 13.66
N GLY A 120 8.61 -8.10 14.29
CA GLY A 120 9.46 -7.09 14.91
C GLY A 120 9.94 -6.03 13.91
N ALA A 121 10.36 -6.45 12.72
CA ALA A 121 10.78 -5.53 11.65
C ALA A 121 9.63 -4.66 11.15
N ILE A 122 8.43 -5.21 10.95
CA ILE A 122 7.23 -4.46 10.57
C ILE A 122 6.86 -3.46 11.68
N PHE A 123 6.96 -3.85 12.94
CA PHE A 123 6.71 -2.97 14.08
C PHE A 123 7.72 -1.82 14.15
N VAL A 124 9.02 -2.10 14.00
CA VAL A 124 10.06 -1.07 13.94
C VAL A 124 9.82 -0.14 12.76
N LEU A 125 9.46 -0.68 11.59
CA LEU A 125 9.12 0.12 10.41
C LEU A 125 7.89 0.99 10.65
N LEU A 126 6.88 0.49 11.38
CA LEU A 126 5.69 1.25 11.76
C LEU A 126 6.06 2.44 12.65
N VAL A 127 6.84 2.21 13.70
CA VAL A 127 7.29 3.27 14.61
C VAL A 127 8.15 4.29 13.87
N ALA A 128 9.11 3.82 13.05
CA ALA A 128 9.94 4.68 12.22
C ALA A 128 9.10 5.52 11.27
N TRP A 129 8.10 4.93 10.62
CA TRP A 129 7.18 5.64 9.72
C TRP A 129 6.36 6.69 10.47
N LEU A 130 5.79 6.37 11.63
CA LEU A 130 5.01 7.31 12.45
C LEU A 130 5.87 8.51 12.89
N PHE A 131 7.13 8.25 13.22
CA PHE A 131 8.10 9.27 13.61
C PHE A 131 8.54 10.14 12.43
N LEU A 132 9.02 9.55 11.33
CA LEU A 132 9.48 10.28 10.15
C LEU A 132 8.38 11.06 9.45
N SER A 133 7.13 10.57 9.50
CA SER A 133 5.97 11.25 8.91
C SER A 133 5.68 12.61 9.53
N GLN A 134 6.27 12.93 10.69
CA GLN A 134 6.15 14.24 11.33
C GLN A 134 6.99 15.31 10.63
N TRP A 135 8.09 14.92 9.98
CA TRP A 135 9.03 15.85 9.34
C TRP A 135 9.01 15.78 7.83
N ILE A 136 8.82 14.58 7.26
CA ILE A 136 9.00 14.33 5.84
C ILE A 136 7.68 13.84 5.22
N ARG A 137 7.41 14.31 4.00
CA ARG A 137 6.30 13.79 3.19
C ARG A 137 6.67 12.42 2.60
N VAL A 138 6.46 11.35 3.37
CA VAL A 138 6.77 9.95 2.98
C VAL A 138 6.26 9.56 1.59
N LYS A 139 5.11 10.10 1.16
CA LYS A 139 4.55 9.87 -0.19
C LYS A 139 5.54 10.17 -1.31
N VAL A 140 6.34 11.23 -1.17
CA VAL A 140 7.34 11.63 -2.17
C VAL A 140 8.41 10.56 -2.30
N ILE A 141 8.87 10.02 -1.17
CA ILE A 141 9.84 8.91 -1.13
C ILE A 141 9.24 7.66 -1.78
N VAL A 142 7.98 7.32 -1.45
CA VAL A 142 7.30 6.17 -2.04
C VAL A 142 7.18 6.29 -3.57
N VAL A 143 6.76 7.45 -4.09
CA VAL A 143 6.70 7.68 -5.54
C VAL A 143 8.10 7.55 -6.17
N ALA A 144 9.11 8.17 -5.56
CA ALA A 144 10.49 8.12 -6.08
C ALA A 144 11.01 6.68 -6.16
N ILE A 145 10.78 5.86 -5.13
CA ILE A 145 11.15 4.44 -5.13
C ILE A 145 10.41 3.67 -6.24
N LEU A 146 9.10 3.89 -6.41
CA LEU A 146 8.35 3.22 -7.49
C LEU A 146 8.88 3.59 -8.88
N LEU A 147 9.19 4.86 -9.12
CA LEU A 147 9.76 5.33 -10.37
C LEU A 147 11.19 4.83 -10.59
N TRP A 148 11.96 4.67 -9.53
CA TRP A 148 13.27 4.03 -9.61
C TRP A 148 13.14 2.54 -9.99
N LEU A 149 12.24 1.81 -9.31
CA LEU A 149 12.01 0.39 -9.57
C LEU A 149 11.44 0.13 -10.97
N ILE A 150 10.57 1.00 -11.48
CA ILE A 150 10.08 0.86 -12.86
C ILE A 150 11.19 1.10 -13.87
N GLY A 151 12.10 2.05 -13.61
CA GLY A 151 13.29 2.28 -14.43
C GLY A 151 14.18 1.05 -14.49
N LEU A 152 14.48 0.43 -13.34
CA LEU A 152 15.29 -0.79 -13.29
C LEU A 152 14.67 -1.95 -14.08
N GLN A 153 13.35 -2.14 -13.99
CA GLN A 153 12.66 -3.21 -14.72
C GLN A 153 12.63 -3.01 -16.23
N LEU A 154 12.58 -1.77 -16.70
CA LEU A 154 12.63 -1.48 -18.14
C LEU A 154 14.02 -1.70 -18.73
N THR A 155 15.06 -1.72 -17.89
CA THR A 155 16.46 -1.91 -18.30
C THR A 155 17.01 -3.32 -18.07
N ALA A 156 16.25 -4.19 -17.39
CA ALA A 156 16.60 -5.57 -17.08
C ALA A 156 16.00 -6.53 -18.10
#